data_AF-A0A7W9D2U4-F1
#
_entry.id   AF-A0A7W9D2U4-F1
#
_cell.length_a   1.000
_cell.length_b   1.000
_cell.length_c   1.000
_cell.angle_alpha   90.00
_cell.angle_beta   90.00
_cell.angle_gamma   90.00
#
_symmetry.space_group_name_H-M   'P 1'
#
loop_
_entity.id
_entity.type
_entity.pdbx_description
1 polymer ?
#
loop_
_entity_poly.entity_id
_entity_poly.type
_entity_poly.pdbx_seq_one_letter_code
_entity_poly.pdbx_strand_id
1 'polypeptide(L)'
;MKDKRFFLRPLLLRGIIVSASVLVLARLGLSVEKLVDCKPDDFLAFPLTVVLPFAALFFLVRMRSTRTSEGALMRLAALALILMILGVPNLALHLALGFPIAFLVVELFETRIPASLRDAIKRRLIV
;
A
#
# COMPACT_ATOMS: atom_id res chain seq x y z
N MET A 1 -5.67 9.94 -30.16
CA MET A 1 -5.60 8.76 -29.27
C MET A 1 -6.60 8.97 -28.14
N LYS A 2 -7.62 8.10 -27.98
CA LYS A 2 -8.55 8.20 -26.84
C LYS A 2 -7.74 8.02 -25.55
N ASP A 3 -7.78 9.02 -24.66
CA ASP A 3 -7.15 8.98 -23.33
C ASP A 3 -7.77 7.83 -22.52
N LYS A 4 -7.20 6.63 -22.65
CA LYS A 4 -7.56 5.49 -21.80
C LYS A 4 -7.05 5.78 -20.40
N ARG A 5 -7.98 6.04 -19.49
CA ARG A 5 -7.70 6.17 -18.06
C ARG A 5 -7.82 4.81 -17.42
N PHE A 6 -6.83 4.44 -16.61
CA PHE A 6 -6.79 3.17 -15.92
C PHE A 6 -7.20 3.38 -14.45
N PHE A 7 -8.17 2.58 -13.99
CA PHE A 7 -8.69 2.63 -12.64
C PHE A 7 -8.40 1.33 -11.90
N LEU A 8 -8.00 1.42 -10.64
CA LEU A 8 -8.00 0.24 -9.77
C LEU A 8 -9.43 -0.16 -9.45
N ARG A 9 -9.70 -1.46 -9.41
CA ARG A 9 -11.04 -1.95 -9.07
C ARG A 9 -11.49 -1.43 -7.71
N PRO A 10 -12.74 -0.94 -7.58
CA PRO A 10 -13.24 -0.40 -6.31
C PRO A 10 -13.30 -1.47 -5.22
N LEU A 11 -13.49 -2.74 -5.58
CA LEU A 11 -13.45 -3.86 -4.64
C LEU A 11 -12.07 -4.02 -3.98
N LEU A 12 -10.99 -3.87 -4.76
CA LEU A 12 -9.61 -3.94 -4.23
C LEU A 12 -9.34 -2.77 -3.29
N LEU A 13 -9.74 -1.56 -3.69
CA LEU A 13 -9.57 -0.36 -2.85
C LEU A 13 -10.33 -0.47 -1.52
N ARG A 14 -11.55 -1.02 -1.53
CA ARG A 14 -12.30 -1.31 -0.31
C ARG A 14 -11.57 -2.31 0.59
N GLY A 15 -11.07 -3.42 0.02
CA GLY A 15 -10.27 -4.40 0.77
C GLY A 15 -9.01 -3.79 1.40
N ILE A 16 -8.32 -2.91 0.67
CA ILE A 16 -7.15 -2.18 1.17
C ILE A 16 -7.53 -1.24 2.32
N ILE A 17 -8.63 -0.48 2.21
CA ILE A 17 -9.07 0.41 3.29
C ILE A 17 -9.45 -0.41 4.53
N VAL A 18 -10.24 -1.48 4.37
CA VAL A 18 -10.68 -2.31 5.50
C VAL A 18 -9.49 -2.94 6.21
N SER A 19 -8.54 -3.52 5.47
CA SER A 19 -7.33 -4.08 6.06
C SER A 19 -6.48 -3.01 6.76
N ALA A 20 -6.31 -1.84 6.15
CA ALA A 20 -5.60 -0.72 6.78
C ALA A 20 -6.27 -0.29 8.10
N SER A 21 -7.61 -0.15 8.12
CA SER A 21 -8.35 0.22 9.33
C SER A 21 -8.19 -0.81 10.45
N VAL A 22 -8.26 -2.10 10.13
CA VAL A 22 -8.03 -3.18 11.11
C VAL A 22 -6.60 -3.10 11.67
N LEU A 23 -5.60 -2.90 10.81
CA LEU A 23 -4.20 -2.79 11.24
C LEU A 23 -3.97 -1.56 12.13
N VAL A 24 -4.56 -0.41 11.80
CA VAL A 24 -4.47 0.81 12.63
C VAL A 24 -5.07 0.58 14.01
N LEU A 25 -6.26 -0.03 14.08
CA LEU A 25 -6.91 -0.34 15.36
C LEU A 25 -6.11 -1.34 16.20
N ALA A 26 -5.57 -2.38 15.57
CA ALA A 26 -4.71 -3.35 16.24
C ALA A 26 -3.43 -2.69 16.80
N ARG A 27 -2.78 -1.85 16.00
CA ARG A 27 -1.58 -1.09 16.42
C ARG A 27 -1.91 -0.12 17.54
N LEU A 28 -3.07 0.54 17.50
CA LEU A 28 -3.51 1.43 18.56
C LEU A 28 -3.70 0.67 19.88
N GLY A 29 -4.37 -0.49 19.84
CA GLY A 29 -4.52 -1.36 21.01
C GLY A 29 -3.18 -1.74 21.64
N LEU A 30 -2.23 -2.20 20.81
CA LEU A 30 -0.88 -2.58 21.27
C LEU A 30 -0.09 -1.38 21.85
N SER A 31 -0.20 -0.20 21.24
CA SER A 31 0.46 1.01 21.76
C SER A 31 -0.14 1.47 23.09
N VAL A 32 -1.45 1.32 23.28
CA VAL A 32 -2.12 1.67 24.55
C VAL A 32 -1.76 0.67 25.65
N GLU A 33 -1.74 -0.62 25.36
CA GLU A 33 -1.29 -1.66 26.31
C GLU A 33 0.13 -1.36 26.83
N LYS A 34 1.06 -1.04 25.92
CA LYS A 34 2.44 -0.66 26.30
C LYS A 34 2.53 0.65 27.09
N LEU A 35 1.62 1.59 26.84
CA LEU A 35 1.54 2.82 27.62
C LEU A 35 1.14 2.53 29.07
N VAL A 36 0.19 1.61 29.28
CA VAL A 36 -0.21 1.13 30.61
C VAL A 36 0.95 0.40 31.30
N ASP A 37 1.76 -0.35 30.56
CA ASP A 37 2.98 -1.01 31.05
C ASP A 37 4.18 -0.06 31.29
N CYS A 38 3.94 1.26 31.35
CA CYS A 38 4.97 2.29 31.54
C CYS A 38 6.07 2.31 30.46
N LYS A 39 5.78 1.88 29.23
CA LYS A 39 6.68 1.94 28.06
C LYS A 39 6.09 2.82 26.96
N PRO A 40 6.18 4.16 27.08
CA PRO A 40 5.43 5.09 26.23
C PRO A 40 5.98 5.22 24.80
N ASP A 41 7.18 4.71 24.51
CA ASP A 41 7.89 4.96 23.24
C ASP A 41 7.05 4.59 22.00
N ASP A 42 6.35 3.46 22.04
CA ASP A 42 5.50 2.99 20.95
C ASP A 42 4.23 3.84 20.75
N PHE A 43 3.75 4.46 21.82
CA PHE A 43 2.63 5.39 21.75
C PHE A 43 3.08 6.75 21.20
N LEU A 44 4.26 7.24 21.62
CA LEU A 44 4.85 8.47 21.11
C LEU A 44 5.23 8.38 19.63
N ALA A 45 5.66 7.21 19.17
CA ALA A 45 5.98 6.94 17.77
C ALA A 45 4.73 6.68 16.89
N PHE A 46 3.55 6.51 17.49
CA PHE A 46 2.31 6.16 16.78
C PHE A 46 1.92 7.15 15.66
N PRO A 47 2.01 8.49 15.85
CA PRO A 47 1.69 9.44 14.78
C PRO A 47 2.55 9.27 13.54
N LEU A 48 3.85 9.02 13.72
CA LEU A 48 4.79 8.86 12.61
C LEU A 48 4.71 7.49 11.96
N THR A 49 4.50 6.43 12.76
CA THR A 49 4.57 5.05 12.29
C THR A 49 3.23 4.49 11.81
N VAL A 50 2.11 5.09 12.19
CA VAL A 50 0.76 4.59 11.87
C VAL A 50 -0.10 5.68 11.21
N VAL A 51 -0.21 6.87 11.82
CA VAL A 51 -1.09 7.93 11.30
C VAL A 51 -0.60 8.45 9.94
N LEU A 52 0.71 8.75 9.83
CA LEU A 52 1.28 9.28 8.58
C LEU A 52 1.19 8.28 7.41
N PRO A 53 1.57 6.99 7.57
CA PRO A 53 1.35 5.98 6.52
C PRO A 53 -0.13 5.79 6.18
N PHE A 54 -1.03 5.78 7.18
CA PHE A 54 -2.46 5.67 6.92
C PHE A 54 -3.02 6.87 6.13
N ALA A 55 -2.58 8.09 6.44
CA ALA A 55 -2.92 9.28 5.68
C ALA A 55 -2.40 9.21 4.24
N ALA A 56 -1.16 8.74 4.04
CA ALA A 56 -0.59 8.52 2.71
C ALA A 56 -1.38 7.48 1.90
N LEU A 57 -1.79 6.38 2.54
CA LEU A 57 -2.67 5.37 1.94
C LEU A 57 -4.00 6.01 1.51
N PHE A 58 -4.62 6.79 2.39
CA PHE A 58 -5.89 7.44 2.09
C PHE A 58 -5.79 8.43 0.92
N PHE A 59 -4.71 9.22 0.87
CA PHE A 59 -4.41 10.09 -0.26
C PHE A 59 -4.26 9.28 -1.56
N LEU A 60 -3.47 8.21 -1.53
CA LEU A 60 -3.27 7.31 -2.66
C LEU A 60 -4.58 6.64 -3.10
N VAL A 61 -5.50 6.29 -2.21
CA VAL A 61 -6.80 5.74 -2.59
C VAL A 61 -7.69 6.79 -3.26
N ARG A 62 -7.59 8.07 -2.87
CA ARG A 62 -8.35 9.18 -3.47
C ARG A 62 -7.74 9.74 -4.74
N MET A 63 -6.49 9.41 -5.03
CA MET A 63 -5.80 9.89 -6.23
C MET A 63 -6.58 9.53 -7.51
N ARG A 64 -6.60 10.47 -8.47
CA ARG A 64 -7.26 10.25 -9.77
C ARG A 64 -6.62 9.09 -10.54
N SER A 65 -7.34 8.56 -11.53
CA SER A 65 -6.87 7.51 -12.45
C SER A 65 -5.55 7.85 -13.12
N THR A 66 -4.74 6.83 -13.40
CA THR A 66 -3.48 6.97 -14.12
C THR A 66 -3.69 6.91 -15.63
N ARG A 67 -2.78 7.52 -16.39
CA ARG A 67 -2.79 7.50 -17.86
C ARG A 67 -2.25 6.18 -18.43
N THR A 68 -1.52 5.41 -17.62
CA THR A 68 -0.90 4.15 -18.02
C THR A 68 -1.31 3.02 -17.07
N SER A 69 -1.32 1.79 -17.61
CA SER A 69 -1.57 0.58 -16.82
C SER A 69 -0.46 0.33 -15.80
N GLU A 70 0.79 0.60 -16.18
CA GLU A 70 1.96 0.58 -15.30
C GLU A 70 1.79 1.54 -14.12
N GLY A 71 1.33 2.76 -14.35
CA GLY A 71 1.07 3.72 -13.27
C GLY A 71 0.00 3.22 -12.28
N ALA A 72 -1.00 2.49 -12.75
CA ALA A 72 -2.01 1.89 -11.87
C ALA A 72 -1.40 0.75 -11.03
N LEU A 73 -0.51 -0.06 -11.62
CA LEU A 73 0.24 -1.10 -10.91
C LEU A 73 1.21 -0.50 -9.88
N MET A 74 1.91 0.58 -10.22
CA MET A 74 2.77 1.32 -9.30
C MET A 74 1.98 1.84 -8.10
N ARG A 75 0.80 2.41 -8.34
CA ARG A 75 -0.10 2.84 -7.27
C ARG A 75 -0.55 1.67 -6.40
N LEU A 76 -0.89 0.52 -7.00
CA LEU A 76 -1.26 -0.68 -6.25
C LEU A 76 -0.09 -1.21 -5.41
N ALA A 77 1.11 -1.25 -5.97
CA ALA A 77 2.32 -1.68 -5.28
C ALA A 77 2.65 -0.73 -4.11
N ALA A 78 2.49 0.58 -4.29
CA ALA A 78 2.64 1.56 -3.21
C ALA A 78 1.60 1.36 -2.10
N LEU A 79 0.33 1.13 -2.44
CA LEU A 79 -0.72 0.83 -1.46
C LEU A 79 -0.40 -0.45 -0.66
N ALA A 80 0.08 -1.50 -1.35
CA ALA A 80 0.50 -2.75 -0.71
C ALA A 80 1.71 -2.56 0.21
N LEU A 81 2.70 -1.77 -0.23
CA LEU A 81 3.86 -1.43 0.59
C LEU A 81 3.45 -0.67 1.86
N ILE A 82 2.51 0.28 1.76
CA ILE A 82 2.00 1.01 2.94
C ILE A 82 1.23 0.09 3.89
N LEU A 83 0.41 -0.84 3.38
CA LEU A 83 -0.20 -1.87 4.22
C LEU A 83 0.85 -2.70 4.96
N MET A 84 1.95 -3.03 4.29
CA MET A 84 3.06 -3.75 4.90
C MET A 84 3.78 -2.92 5.95
N ILE A 85 3.92 -1.60 5.77
CA ILE A 85 4.43 -0.67 6.80
C ILE A 85 3.51 -0.69 8.03
N LEU A 86 2.19 -0.69 7.84
CA LEU A 86 1.23 -0.75 8.94
C LEU A 86 1.26 -2.10 9.69
N GLY A 87 1.43 -3.21 8.97
CA GLY A 87 1.39 -4.56 9.56
C GLY A 87 2.73 -5.07 10.09
N VAL A 88 3.82 -4.81 9.37
CA VAL A 88 5.17 -5.33 9.69
C VAL A 88 6.21 -4.22 9.45
N PRO A 89 6.19 -3.14 10.26
CA PRO A 89 7.01 -1.94 10.03
C PRO A 89 8.51 -2.25 9.97
N ASN A 90 9.00 -3.16 10.81
CA ASN A 90 10.43 -3.52 10.85
C ASN A 90 10.93 -4.05 9.51
N LEU A 91 10.13 -4.80 8.75
CA LEU A 91 10.54 -5.28 7.43
C LEU A 91 10.30 -4.19 6.36
N ALA A 92 9.12 -3.59 6.39
CA ALA A 92 8.67 -2.71 5.33
C ALA A 92 9.39 -1.36 5.29
N LEU A 93 9.85 -0.83 6.42
CA LEU A 93 10.62 0.42 6.46
C LEU A 93 11.98 0.26 5.77
N HIS A 94 12.67 -0.87 5.98
CA HIS A 94 13.91 -1.17 5.26
C HIS A 94 13.65 -1.30 3.75
N LEU A 95 12.54 -1.94 3.39
CA LEU A 95 12.10 -2.09 2.01
C LEU A 95 11.55 -0.80 1.38
N ALA A 96 11.24 0.23 2.15
CA ALA A 96 10.80 1.53 1.64
C ALA A 96 11.96 2.53 1.53
N LEU A 97 12.92 2.48 2.45
CA LEU A 97 14.03 3.44 2.54
C LEU A 97 15.28 2.99 1.77
N GLY A 98 15.56 1.69 1.69
CA GLY A 98 16.79 1.17 1.10
C GLY A 98 16.65 0.60 -0.31
N PHE A 99 15.42 0.29 -0.76
CA PHE A 99 15.20 -0.39 -2.02
C PHE A 99 13.85 0.03 -2.62
N PRO A 100 13.76 0.43 -3.89
CA PRO A 100 12.49 0.83 -4.49
C PRO A 100 11.65 -0.39 -4.84
N ILE A 101 11.28 -1.21 -3.85
CA ILE A 101 10.74 -2.55 -4.08
C ILE A 101 9.42 -2.52 -4.84
N ALA A 102 8.57 -1.53 -4.57
CA ALA A 102 7.31 -1.36 -5.30
C ALA A 102 7.57 -1.14 -6.79
N PHE A 103 8.59 -0.36 -7.14
CA PHE A 103 9.02 -0.17 -8.54
C PHE A 103 9.57 -1.48 -9.11
N LEU A 104 10.52 -2.12 -8.42
CA LEU A 104 11.16 -3.33 -8.92
C LEU A 104 10.15 -4.46 -9.17
N VAL A 105 9.19 -4.65 -8.27
CA VAL A 105 8.15 -5.68 -8.42
C VAL A 105 7.30 -5.41 -9.66
N VAL A 106 6.93 -4.15 -9.90
CA VAL A 106 6.19 -3.77 -11.11
C VAL A 106 7.05 -3.94 -12.36
N GLU A 107 8.32 -3.53 -12.32
CA GLU A 107 9.26 -3.67 -13.43
C GLU A 107 9.48 -5.14 -13.81
N LEU A 108 9.71 -6.01 -12.83
CA LEU A 108 9.83 -7.46 -13.05
C LEU A 108 8.54 -8.06 -13.58
N PHE A 109 7.38 -7.61 -13.07
CA PHE A 109 6.08 -8.03 -13.57
C PHE A 109 5.86 -7.65 -15.04
N GLU A 110 6.28 -6.46 -15.45
CA GLU A 110 6.14 -6.00 -16.84
C GLU A 110 7.14 -6.70 -17.79
N THR A 111 8.37 -6.93 -17.33
CA THR A 111 9.49 -7.38 -18.18
C THR A 111 9.71 -8.89 -18.20
N ARG A 112 9.37 -9.61 -17.13
CA ARG A 112 9.70 -11.05 -16.98
C ARG A 112 8.50 -11.98 -17.06
N ILE A 113 7.27 -11.48 -16.84
CA ILE A 113 6.08 -12.35 -16.89
C ILE A 113 5.56 -12.47 -18.34
N PRO A 114 5.19 -13.69 -18.79
CA PRO A 114 4.58 -13.88 -20.11
C PRO A 114 3.36 -12.99 -20.32
N ALA A 115 3.24 -12.40 -21.51
CA ALA A 115 2.20 -11.42 -21.82
C ALA A 115 0.78 -11.93 -21.55
N SER A 116 0.49 -13.20 -21.85
CA SER A 116 -0.81 -13.82 -21.59
C SER A 116 -1.21 -13.80 -20.11
N LEU A 117 -0.27 -14.14 -19.22
CA LEU A 117 -0.49 -14.14 -17.77
C LEU A 117 -0.58 -12.71 -17.23
N ARG A 118 0.33 -11.85 -17.67
CA ARG A 118 0.38 -10.43 -17.27
C ARG A 118 -0.93 -9.73 -17.60
N ASP A 119 -1.44 -9.91 -18.82
CA ASP A 119 -2.66 -9.24 -19.28
C ASP A 119 -3.90 -9.81 -18.59
N ALA A 120 -3.94 -11.12 -18.29
CA ALA A 120 -5.00 -11.73 -17.50
C ALA A 120 -5.06 -11.14 -16.08
N ILE A 121 -3.90 -10.94 -15.44
CA ILE A 121 -3.80 -10.33 -14.11
C ILE A 121 -4.23 -8.85 -14.18
N LYS A 122 -3.72 -8.08 -15.16
CA LYS A 122 -4.09 -6.66 -15.33
C LYS A 122 -5.60 -6.48 -15.50
N ARG A 123 -6.29 -7.32 -16.27
CA ARG A 123 -7.76 -7.27 -16.43
C ARG A 123 -8.53 -7.53 -15.13
N ARG A 124 -7.96 -8.31 -14.21
CA ARG A 124 -8.54 -8.56 -12.88
C ARG A 124 -8.31 -7.40 -11.92
N LEU A 125 -7.21 -6.66 -12.06
CA LEU A 125 -6.83 -5.60 -11.12
C LEU A 125 -7.29 -4.21 -11.55
N ILE A 126 -7.30 -3.96 -12.86
CA ILE A 126 -7.47 -2.65 -13.49
C ILE A 126 -8.71 -2.68 -14.40
N VAL A 127 -9.46 -1.59 -14.42
CA VAL A 127 -10.63 -1.32 -15.28
C VAL A 127 -10.35 -0.12 -16.16
#